data_AF-A0AAQ4F2T4-F1
#
_entry.id   AF-A0AAQ4F2T4-F1
#
_cell.length_a   1.000
_cell.length_b   1.000
_cell.length_c   1.000
_cell.angle_alpha   90.00
_cell.angle_beta   90.00
_cell.angle_gamma   90.00
#
_symmetry.space_group_name_H-M   'P 1'
#
loop_
_entity.id
_entity.type
_entity.pdbx_description
1 polymer ?
#
loop_
_entity_poly.entity_id
_entity_poly.type
_entity_poly.pdbx_seq_one_letter_code
_entity_poly.pdbx_strand_id
1 'polypeptide(L)'
;MTAGDGKVGAVIDKIINEVCKLKALTMEATHENEFLKGRLAECRAPIQSPTYAGVTKTISEQRQEQETRAIIVTSKERRKEKILEDLKKTMDPMEMDIKDTTMRSGKEGVVIVSTDAPSLEKVAKKIQSDSGLLDLQIHHPKGRRLEMKVVGVDQEMEDEELITRIIFQNNLQCKDKDIEVKAKYKGRYGKTVILTVNKQAYQGLKDKSHVNVGWERCALYDNIFVHKVHQVPITGAHGEVLPTAREMRKLLKDGELGRGVSE
;
A
#
# COMPACT_ATOMS: atom_id res chain seq x y z
N MET A 1 -50.14 35.44 -67.02
CA MET A 1 -50.14 34.29 -66.10
C MET A 1 -48.74 33.69 -66.11
N THR A 2 -47.94 34.03 -65.11
CA THR A 2 -46.48 33.84 -65.09
C THR A 2 -46.10 32.47 -64.52
N ALA A 3 -45.71 31.54 -65.39
CA ALA A 3 -45.23 30.19 -65.02
C ALA A 3 -43.85 30.18 -64.30
N GLY A 4 -43.37 31.34 -63.81
CA GLY A 4 -42.06 31.52 -63.18
C GLY A 4 -42.07 31.39 -61.66
N ASP A 5 -43.19 31.67 -60.98
CA ASP A 5 -43.24 31.76 -59.52
C ASP A 5 -43.17 30.39 -58.83
N GLY A 6 -43.65 29.33 -59.48
CA GLY A 6 -43.63 27.97 -58.92
C GLY A 6 -42.23 27.34 -58.81
N LYS A 7 -41.28 27.75 -59.66
CA LYS A 7 -39.90 27.22 -59.63
C LYS A 7 -39.08 27.85 -58.50
N VAL A 8 -39.33 29.12 -58.20
CA VAL A 8 -38.64 29.84 -57.12
C VAL A 8 -39.08 29.28 -55.76
N GLY A 9 -40.38 29.00 -55.59
CA GLY A 9 -40.90 28.37 -54.37
C GLY A 9 -40.24 27.01 -54.07
N ALA A 10 -40.15 26.13 -55.07
CA ALA A 10 -39.52 24.81 -54.89
C ALA A 10 -38.03 24.88 -54.51
N VAL A 11 -37.30 25.89 -55.00
CA VAL A 11 -35.89 26.12 -54.63
C VAL A 11 -35.80 26.64 -53.19
N ILE A 12 -36.68 27.55 -52.80
CA ILE A 12 -36.74 28.07 -51.42
C ILE A 12 -37.05 26.94 -50.43
N ASP A 13 -38.02 26.07 -50.72
CA ASP A 13 -38.37 24.94 -49.86
C ASP A 13 -37.22 23.94 -49.72
N LYS A 14 -36.44 23.73 -50.78
CA LYS A 14 -35.25 22.88 -50.73
C LYS A 14 -34.17 23.51 -49.83
N ILE A 15 -33.94 24.81 -49.95
CA ILE A 15 -32.97 25.54 -49.11
C ILE A 15 -33.40 25.50 -47.65
N ILE A 16 -34.68 25.74 -47.35
CA ILE A 16 -35.20 25.67 -45.97
C ILE A 16 -34.97 24.28 -45.38
N ASN A 17 -35.26 23.22 -46.13
CA ASN A 17 -35.03 21.85 -45.67
C ASN A 17 -33.55 21.55 -45.40
N GLU A 18 -32.63 22.01 -46.25
CA GLU A 18 -31.19 21.82 -46.00
C GLU A 18 -30.68 22.65 -44.82
N VAL A 19 -31.16 23.88 -44.64
CA VAL A 19 -30.83 24.71 -43.48
C VAL A 19 -31.33 24.05 -42.19
N CYS A 20 -32.52 23.47 -42.19
CA CYS A 20 -33.04 22.70 -41.05
C CYS A 20 -32.18 21.47 -40.74
N LYS A 21 -31.75 20.72 -41.75
CA LYS A 21 -30.86 19.55 -41.57
C LYS A 21 -29.49 19.94 -41.04
N LEU A 22 -28.88 20.99 -41.59
CA LEU A 22 -27.59 21.49 -41.12
C LEU A 22 -27.68 21.98 -39.67
N LYS A 23 -28.76 22.66 -39.31
CA LYS A 23 -28.98 23.10 -37.92
C LYS A 23 -29.07 21.91 -36.95
N ALA A 24 -29.79 20.85 -37.32
CA ALA A 24 -29.88 19.64 -36.49
C ALA A 24 -28.51 18.98 -36.29
N LEU A 25 -27.74 18.81 -37.38
CA LEU A 25 -26.38 18.24 -37.32
C LEU A 25 -25.43 19.08 -36.45
N THR A 26 -25.50 20.41 -36.55
CA THR A 26 -24.66 21.27 -35.70
C THR A 26 -25.02 21.15 -34.23
N MET A 27 -26.30 21.02 -33.88
CA MET A 27 -26.74 20.84 -32.50
C MET A 27 -26.25 19.51 -31.93
N GLU A 28 -26.33 18.42 -32.69
CA GLU A 28 -25.84 17.11 -32.30
C GLU A 28 -24.31 17.12 -32.08
N ALA A 29 -23.57 17.71 -33.01
CA ALA A 29 -22.11 17.85 -32.88
C ALA A 29 -21.70 18.72 -31.68
N THR A 30 -22.47 19.77 -31.34
CA THR A 30 -22.18 20.56 -30.13
C THR A 30 -22.44 19.78 -28.86
N HIS A 31 -23.52 19.00 -28.80
CA HIS A 31 -23.85 18.18 -27.64
C HIS A 31 -22.82 17.06 -27.42
N GLU A 32 -22.37 16.41 -28.49
CA GLU A 32 -21.32 15.39 -28.41
C GLU A 32 -19.97 16.00 -27.96
N ASN A 33 -19.61 17.18 -28.48
CA ASN A 33 -18.41 17.88 -28.04
C ASN A 33 -18.44 18.29 -26.56
N GLU A 34 -19.60 18.73 -26.05
CA GLU A 34 -19.78 19.03 -24.63
C GLU A 34 -19.67 17.77 -23.76
N PHE A 35 -20.29 16.67 -24.20
CA PHE A 35 -20.19 15.38 -23.54
C PHE A 35 -18.74 14.87 -23.47
N LEU A 36 -18.02 14.93 -24.60
CA LEU A 36 -16.62 14.53 -24.66
C LEU A 36 -15.72 15.41 -23.81
N LYS A 37 -15.97 16.73 -23.77
CA LYS A 37 -15.26 17.66 -22.86
C LYS A 37 -15.49 17.31 -21.39
N GLY A 38 -16.71 16.91 -21.01
CA GLY A 38 -17.01 16.43 -19.67
C GLY A 38 -16.19 15.18 -19.28
N ARG A 39 -16.17 14.17 -20.16
CA ARG A 39 -15.36 12.95 -19.94
C ARG A 39 -13.86 13.23 -19.89
N LEU A 40 -13.36 14.17 -20.71
CA LEU A 40 -11.95 14.57 -20.69
C LEU A 40 -11.57 15.30 -19.40
N ALA A 41 -12.49 16.07 -18.81
CA ALA A 41 -12.29 16.70 -17.51
C ALA A 41 -12.22 15.65 -16.38
N GLU A 42 -13.05 14.61 -16.42
CA GLU A 42 -12.99 13.48 -15.48
C GLU A 42 -11.68 12.69 -15.59
N CYS A 43 -11.18 12.47 -16.81
CA CYS A 43 -9.88 11.81 -17.02
C CYS A 43 -8.67 12.69 -16.67
N ARG A 44 -8.83 14.03 -16.65
CA ARG A 44 -7.79 14.99 -16.24
C ARG A 44 -7.78 15.28 -14.75
N ALA A 45 -8.70 14.72 -13.96
CA ALA A 45 -8.54 14.69 -12.52
C ALA A 45 -7.14 14.08 -12.24
N PRO A 46 -6.24 14.80 -11.56
CA PRO A 46 -4.91 14.28 -11.31
C PRO A 46 -5.08 12.97 -10.57
N ILE A 47 -4.63 11.87 -11.18
CA ILE A 47 -4.43 10.62 -10.48
C ILE A 47 -3.44 10.98 -9.38
N GLN A 48 -3.94 11.25 -8.17
CA GLN A 48 -3.12 11.44 -7.00
C GLN A 48 -2.54 10.07 -6.69
N SER A 49 -1.51 9.68 -7.43
CA SER A 49 -0.66 8.56 -7.05
C SER A 49 -0.21 8.86 -5.63
N PRO A 50 -0.45 7.97 -4.66
CA PRO A 50 -0.18 8.28 -3.28
C PRO A 50 1.30 8.63 -3.15
N THR A 51 1.57 9.83 -2.65
CA THR A 51 2.94 10.30 -2.42
C THR A 51 3.66 9.28 -1.54
N TYR A 52 4.96 9.07 -1.73
CA TYR A 52 5.75 8.16 -0.91
C TYR A 52 5.51 8.36 0.60
N ALA A 53 5.43 9.63 1.04
CA ALA A 53 5.09 10.01 2.41
C ALA A 53 3.70 9.52 2.87
N GLY A 54 2.71 9.57 1.99
CA GLY A 54 1.36 9.04 2.24
C GLY A 54 1.37 7.52 2.37
N VAL A 55 2.03 6.81 1.44
CA VAL A 55 2.19 5.35 1.50
C VAL A 55 2.90 4.93 2.78
N THR A 56 3.98 5.61 3.17
CA THR A 56 4.69 5.30 4.42
C THR A 56 3.83 5.53 5.65
N LYS A 57 3.01 6.58 5.66
CA LYS A 57 2.11 6.87 6.78
C LYS A 57 1.04 5.80 6.92
N THR A 58 0.41 5.38 5.82
CA THR A 58 -0.59 4.30 5.83
C THR A 58 0.01 2.96 6.26
N ILE A 59 1.22 2.62 5.79
CA ILE A 59 1.91 1.39 6.19
C ILE A 59 2.29 1.43 7.68
N SER A 60 2.73 2.59 8.18
CA SER A 60 3.06 2.81 9.59
C SER A 60 1.82 2.60 10.48
N GLU A 61 0.69 3.19 10.12
CA GLU A 61 -0.60 3.05 10.82
C GLU A 61 -1.11 1.61 10.80
N GLN A 62 -1.09 0.93 9.65
CA GLN A 62 -1.49 -0.48 9.53
C GLN A 62 -0.65 -1.43 10.41
N ARG A 63 0.64 -1.12 10.63
CA ARG A 63 1.52 -1.93 11.51
C ARG A 63 1.20 -1.75 12.99
N GLN A 64 0.61 -0.62 13.40
CA GLN A 64 0.27 -0.38 14.81
C GLN A 64 -0.98 -1.16 15.25
N GLU A 65 -1.91 -1.42 14.33
CA GLU A 65 -3.22 -2.01 14.62
C GLU A 65 -3.28 -3.54 14.47
N GLN A 66 -2.26 -4.17 13.87
CA GLN A 66 -2.20 -5.62 13.80
C GLN A 66 -1.69 -6.20 15.12
N GLU A 67 -2.56 -6.24 16.13
CA GLU A 67 -2.56 -7.41 17.02
C GLU A 67 -2.62 -8.65 16.13
N THR A 68 -1.85 -9.67 16.46
CA THR A 68 -1.66 -10.83 15.59
C THR A 68 -2.98 -11.59 15.47
N ARG A 69 -3.79 -11.22 14.47
CA ARG A 69 -5.08 -11.83 14.13
C ARG A 69 -4.94 -13.21 13.50
N ALA A 70 -3.81 -13.86 13.67
CA ALA A 70 -3.55 -15.16 13.09
C ALA A 70 -2.65 -16.01 13.99
N ILE A 71 -2.91 -17.31 13.99
CA ILE A 71 -1.99 -18.34 14.45
C ILE A 71 -1.56 -19.18 13.26
N ILE A 72 -0.34 -19.69 13.35
CA ILE A 72 0.25 -20.59 12.36
C ILE A 72 0.25 -21.98 13.00
N VAL A 73 -0.38 -22.94 12.34
CA VAL A 73 -0.49 -24.32 12.77
C VAL A 73 0.35 -25.19 11.83
N THR A 74 1.25 -25.99 12.39
CA THR A 74 2.15 -26.87 11.64
C THR A 74 2.11 -28.28 12.21
N SER A 75 2.41 -29.28 11.38
CA SER A 75 2.66 -30.66 11.83
C SER A 75 3.91 -31.18 11.14
N LYS A 76 4.67 -32.03 11.83
CA LYS A 76 5.80 -32.74 11.24
C LYS A 76 5.36 -33.98 10.46
N GLU A 77 4.18 -34.52 10.76
CA GLU A 77 3.73 -35.83 10.26
C GLU A 77 2.60 -35.70 9.23
N ARG A 78 1.77 -34.66 9.33
CA ARG A 78 0.59 -34.48 8.46
C ARG A 78 0.84 -33.54 7.29
N ARG A 79 0.17 -33.83 6.17
CA ARG A 79 0.08 -32.92 5.02
C ARG A 79 -0.92 -31.80 5.31
N LYS A 80 -0.67 -30.62 4.76
CA LYS A 80 -1.48 -29.40 4.98
C LYS A 80 -2.97 -29.58 4.69
N GLU A 81 -3.34 -30.38 3.69
CA GLU A 81 -4.75 -30.61 3.32
C GLU A 81 -5.49 -31.36 4.42
N LYS A 82 -4.85 -32.38 5.01
CA LYS A 82 -5.42 -33.14 6.13
C LYS A 82 -5.55 -32.28 7.39
N ILE A 83 -4.52 -31.48 7.70
CA ILE A 83 -4.57 -30.53 8.83
C ILE A 83 -5.74 -29.55 8.64
N LEU A 84 -5.94 -29.03 7.43
CA LEU A 84 -7.04 -28.11 7.13
C LEU A 84 -8.41 -28.78 7.27
N GLU A 85 -8.56 -30.02 6.80
CA GLU A 85 -9.80 -30.78 6.95
C GLU A 85 -10.11 -31.11 8.41
N ASP A 86 -9.11 -31.56 9.18
CA ASP A 86 -9.26 -31.88 10.59
C ASP A 86 -9.62 -30.62 11.39
N LEU A 87 -8.95 -29.49 11.12
CA LEU A 87 -9.29 -28.21 11.73
C LEU A 87 -10.71 -27.75 11.38
N LYS A 88 -11.15 -27.89 10.12
CA LYS A 88 -12.52 -27.54 9.74
C LYS A 88 -13.59 -28.43 10.38
N LYS A 89 -13.27 -29.69 10.66
CA LYS A 89 -14.17 -30.62 11.35
C LYS A 89 -14.25 -30.34 12.85
N THR A 90 -13.13 -30.02 13.48
CA THR A 90 -13.06 -29.75 14.93
C THR A 90 -13.53 -28.34 15.28
N MET A 91 -13.42 -27.39 14.35
CA MET A 91 -13.68 -25.97 14.60
C MET A 91 -14.94 -25.51 13.87
N ASP A 92 -16.08 -25.60 14.52
CA ASP A 92 -17.30 -24.94 14.07
C ASP A 92 -17.34 -23.49 14.60
N PRO A 93 -17.31 -22.46 13.72
CA PRO A 93 -17.37 -21.06 14.13
C PRO A 93 -18.61 -20.71 14.94
N MET A 94 -19.74 -21.40 14.70
CA MET A 94 -20.99 -21.16 15.42
C MET A 94 -20.94 -21.70 16.85
N GLU A 95 -20.36 -22.89 17.06
CA GLU A 95 -20.24 -23.48 18.41
C GLU A 95 -19.24 -22.74 19.29
N MET A 96 -18.21 -22.14 18.68
CA MET A 96 -17.15 -21.45 19.42
C MET A 96 -17.41 -19.95 19.64
N ASP A 97 -18.53 -19.43 19.12
CA ASP A 97 -18.87 -17.99 19.09
C ASP A 97 -17.70 -17.16 18.54
N ILE A 98 -17.19 -17.58 17.38
CA ILE A 98 -16.07 -16.92 16.69
C ILE A 98 -16.60 -16.21 15.45
N LYS A 99 -16.25 -14.93 15.32
CA LYS A 99 -16.59 -14.12 14.15
C LYS A 99 -15.43 -14.11 13.16
N ASP A 100 -15.75 -14.21 11.87
CA ASP A 100 -14.81 -14.05 10.76
C ASP A 100 -13.58 -14.97 10.80
N THR A 101 -13.78 -16.27 11.08
CA THR A 101 -12.71 -17.26 10.97
C THR A 101 -12.34 -17.52 9.52
N THR A 102 -11.09 -17.29 9.16
CA THR A 102 -10.54 -17.67 7.87
C THR A 102 -9.36 -18.61 8.03
N MET A 103 -9.43 -19.76 7.36
CA MET A 103 -8.35 -20.76 7.35
C MET A 103 -7.73 -20.83 5.96
N ARG A 104 -6.42 -20.68 5.86
CA ARG A 104 -5.68 -20.73 4.59
C ARG A 104 -4.53 -21.71 4.67
N SER A 105 -4.36 -22.53 3.63
CA SER A 105 -3.19 -23.38 3.48
C SER A 105 -1.97 -22.56 3.03
N GLY A 106 -0.87 -22.67 3.76
CA GLY A 106 0.44 -22.10 3.42
C GLY A 106 1.32 -23.05 2.59
N LYS A 107 2.60 -22.69 2.48
CA LYS A 107 3.64 -23.57 1.92
C LYS A 107 4.06 -24.60 2.98
N GLU A 108 4.52 -25.78 2.55
CA GLU A 108 5.23 -26.76 3.40
C GLU A 108 4.49 -27.21 4.68
N GLY A 109 3.25 -27.71 4.58
CA GLY A 109 2.57 -28.29 5.75
C GLY A 109 2.01 -27.26 6.75
N VAL A 110 2.01 -25.97 6.38
CA VAL A 110 1.53 -24.88 7.23
C VAL A 110 0.05 -24.58 6.97
N VAL A 111 -0.73 -24.37 8.02
CA VAL A 111 -2.10 -23.81 7.96
C VAL A 111 -2.14 -22.52 8.79
N ILE A 112 -2.72 -21.47 8.22
CA ILE A 112 -2.87 -20.17 8.88
C ILE A 112 -4.34 -20.01 9.25
N VAL A 113 -4.63 -19.86 10.54
CA VAL A 113 -5.97 -19.59 11.06
C VAL A 113 -6.00 -18.14 11.48
N SER A 114 -6.86 -17.34 10.84
CA SER A 114 -7.02 -15.91 11.16
C SER A 114 -8.40 -15.63 11.72
N THR A 115 -8.44 -14.94 12.87
CA THR A 115 -9.65 -14.52 13.58
C THR A 115 -9.34 -13.31 14.47
N ASP A 116 -10.34 -12.78 15.15
CA ASP A 116 -10.21 -11.76 16.19
C ASP A 116 -9.30 -12.18 17.36
N ALA A 117 -8.62 -11.20 17.96
CA ALA A 117 -7.64 -11.41 19.03
C ALA A 117 -8.14 -12.24 20.23
N PRO A 118 -9.36 -12.02 20.78
CA PRO A 118 -9.82 -12.80 21.93
C PRO A 118 -10.21 -14.24 21.54
N SER A 119 -10.66 -14.47 20.30
CA SER A 119 -11.02 -15.81 19.85
C SER A 119 -9.82 -16.67 19.48
N LEU A 120 -8.67 -16.07 19.13
CA LEU A 120 -7.43 -16.81 18.86
C LEU A 120 -6.99 -17.70 20.03
N GLU A 121 -7.17 -17.23 21.27
CA GLU A 121 -6.84 -18.04 22.44
C GLU A 121 -7.80 -19.23 22.61
N LYS A 122 -9.09 -19.04 22.30
CA LYS A 122 -10.08 -20.13 22.31
C LYS A 122 -9.74 -21.19 21.26
N VAL A 123 -9.37 -20.73 20.06
CA VAL A 123 -8.89 -21.57 18.96
C VAL A 123 -7.66 -22.37 19.38
N ALA A 124 -6.65 -21.70 19.95
CA ALA A 124 -5.42 -22.36 20.38
C ALA A 124 -5.67 -23.41 21.47
N LYS A 125 -6.51 -23.10 22.46
CA LYS A 125 -6.89 -24.04 23.52
C LYS A 125 -7.65 -25.25 22.96
N LYS A 126 -8.56 -25.05 22.01
CA LYS A 126 -9.33 -26.14 21.38
C LYS A 126 -8.42 -27.10 20.62
N ILE A 127 -7.46 -26.56 19.84
CA ILE A 127 -6.47 -27.37 19.12
C ILE A 127 -5.60 -28.18 20.10
N GLN A 128 -5.22 -27.60 21.25
CA GLN A 128 -4.44 -28.31 22.25
C GLN A 128 -5.24 -29.32 23.09
N SER A 129 -6.56 -29.15 23.18
CA SER A 129 -7.43 -30.03 23.99
C SER A 129 -7.95 -31.24 23.20
N ASP A 130 -7.97 -31.16 21.87
CA ASP A 130 -8.44 -32.26 21.03
C ASP A 130 -7.36 -33.33 20.85
N SER A 131 -7.68 -34.56 21.26
CA SER A 131 -6.78 -35.71 21.16
C SER A 131 -6.38 -36.03 19.71
N GLY A 132 -7.21 -35.65 18.75
CA GLY A 132 -6.94 -35.79 17.32
C GLY A 132 -5.94 -34.78 16.74
N LEU A 133 -5.54 -33.75 17.51
CA LEU A 133 -4.73 -32.61 17.05
C LEU A 133 -3.47 -32.36 17.91
N LEU A 134 -3.14 -33.26 18.85
CA LEU A 134 -2.01 -33.12 19.77
C LEU A 134 -0.63 -33.06 19.07
N ASP A 135 -0.52 -33.59 17.85
CA ASP A 135 0.69 -33.52 17.03
C ASP A 135 0.90 -32.14 16.37
N LEU A 136 -0.09 -31.25 16.47
CA LEU A 136 -0.02 -29.91 15.87
C LEU A 136 0.73 -28.92 16.75
N GLN A 137 1.67 -28.21 16.14
CA GLN A 137 2.40 -27.12 16.78
C GLN A 137 1.75 -25.78 16.43
N ILE A 138 1.42 -25.02 17.46
CA ILE A 138 0.82 -23.68 17.32
C ILE A 138 1.91 -22.64 17.49
N HIS A 139 2.18 -21.90 16.43
CA HIS A 139 3.07 -20.77 16.40
C HIS A 139 2.27 -19.48 16.37
N HIS A 140 2.49 -18.64 17.38
CA HIS A 140 1.99 -17.28 17.37
C HIS A 140 2.99 -16.44 16.56
N PRO A 141 2.58 -15.82 15.44
CA PRO A 141 3.43 -14.89 14.73
C PRO A 141 3.85 -13.81 15.74
N LYS A 142 5.14 -13.66 15.99
CA LYS A 142 5.59 -12.55 16.83
C LYS A 142 5.29 -11.26 16.10
N GLY A 143 4.62 -10.33 16.76
CA GLY A 143 4.42 -8.98 16.22
C GLY A 143 5.75 -8.44 15.71
N ARG A 144 5.76 -7.93 14.48
CA ARG A 144 6.99 -7.37 13.90
C ARG A 144 7.37 -6.16 14.75
N ARG A 145 8.54 -6.22 15.40
CA ARG A 145 9.04 -5.07 16.16
C ARG A 145 9.18 -3.88 15.20
N LEU A 146 8.75 -2.72 15.66
CA LEU A 146 8.72 -1.51 14.84
C LEU A 146 10.13 -0.95 14.75
N GLU A 147 10.53 -0.44 13.58
CA GLU A 147 11.87 0.10 13.39
C GLU A 147 11.80 1.60 13.14
N MET A 148 12.61 2.35 13.87
CA MET A 148 12.80 3.78 13.69
C MET A 148 14.26 4.07 13.36
N LYS A 149 14.47 5.15 12.63
CA LYS A 149 15.78 5.61 12.18
C LYS A 149 16.05 6.99 12.80
N VAL A 150 17.12 7.08 13.57
CA VAL A 150 17.64 8.33 14.14
C VAL A 150 18.86 8.77 13.34
N VAL A 151 18.87 10.00 12.84
CA VAL A 151 19.93 10.55 11.99
C VAL A 151 20.61 11.72 12.70
N GLY A 152 21.94 11.73 12.65
CA GLY A 152 22.75 12.80 13.21
C GLY A 152 23.01 12.60 14.69
N VAL A 153 23.31 11.35 15.07
CA VAL A 153 23.80 11.02 16.41
C VAL A 153 25.32 11.19 16.42
N ASP A 154 25.84 11.77 17.50
CA ASP A 154 27.28 11.92 17.74
C ASP A 154 28.03 10.57 17.74
N GLN A 155 29.34 10.66 17.50
CA GLN A 155 30.16 9.60 16.97
C GLN A 155 30.62 8.57 18.01
N GLU A 156 30.44 8.76 19.31
CA GLU A 156 31.03 7.90 20.35
C GLU A 156 30.10 7.64 21.54
N MET A 157 28.95 7.00 21.29
CA MET A 157 28.05 6.59 22.38
C MET A 157 27.79 5.08 22.33
N GLU A 158 27.86 4.45 23.50
CA GLU A 158 27.47 3.06 23.71
C GLU A 158 25.95 2.88 23.53
N ASP A 159 25.53 1.67 23.19
CA ASP A 159 24.13 1.37 22.86
C ASP A 159 23.20 1.60 24.07
N GLU A 160 23.63 1.19 25.25
CA GLU A 160 22.88 1.31 26.51
C GLU A 160 22.72 2.78 26.92
N GLU A 161 23.79 3.57 26.81
CA GLU A 161 23.77 5.00 27.09
C GLU A 161 22.86 5.75 26.12
N LEU A 162 22.91 5.41 24.83
CA LEU A 162 22.04 5.97 23.81
C LEU A 162 20.57 5.74 24.12
N ILE A 163 20.20 4.50 24.46
CA ILE A 163 18.81 4.15 24.81
C ILE A 163 18.36 4.94 26.03
N THR A 164 19.19 4.97 27.09
CA THR A 164 18.88 5.66 28.34
C THR A 164 18.65 7.16 28.10
N ARG A 165 19.52 7.81 27.31
CA ARG A 165 19.38 9.23 26.96
C ARG A 165 18.12 9.47 26.15
N ILE A 166 17.81 8.63 25.16
CA ILE A 166 16.59 8.75 24.37
C ILE A 166 15.35 8.67 25.26
N ILE A 167 15.27 7.70 26.17
CA ILE A 167 14.11 7.52 27.04
C ILE A 167 13.95 8.71 27.98
N PHE A 168 15.02 9.08 28.68
CA PHE A 168 14.99 10.13 29.70
C PHE A 168 14.77 11.52 29.09
N GLN A 169 15.53 11.90 28.06
CA GLN A 169 15.48 13.26 27.50
C GLN A 169 14.23 13.53 26.66
N ASN A 170 13.56 12.48 26.19
CA ASN A 170 12.34 12.60 25.40
C ASN A 170 11.08 12.26 26.19
N ASN A 171 11.19 12.08 27.52
CA ASN A 171 10.08 11.74 28.42
C ASN A 171 9.26 10.54 27.94
N LEU A 172 9.93 9.47 27.49
CA LEU A 172 9.24 8.27 27.03
C LEU A 172 8.82 7.44 28.23
N GLN A 173 7.53 7.09 28.32
CA GLN A 173 7.02 6.16 29.33
C GLN A 173 7.27 4.70 28.90
N CYS A 174 8.54 4.32 28.72
CA CYS A 174 8.94 2.95 28.36
C CYS A 174 10.18 2.52 29.16
N LYS A 175 10.39 1.20 29.26
CA LYS A 175 11.56 0.62 29.92
C LYS A 175 12.72 0.50 28.92
N ASP A 176 13.95 0.38 29.42
CA ASP A 176 15.14 0.23 28.56
C ASP A 176 15.06 -0.98 27.63
N LYS A 177 14.38 -2.05 28.06
CA LYS A 177 14.15 -3.26 27.25
C LYS A 177 13.16 -3.07 26.09
N ASP A 178 12.45 -1.94 26.03
CA ASP A 178 11.49 -1.63 24.97
C ASP A 178 12.15 -1.03 23.73
N ILE A 179 13.43 -0.65 23.81
CA ILE A 179 14.21 -0.08 22.71
C ILE A 179 15.52 -0.88 22.58
N GLU A 180 15.85 -1.28 21.36
CA GLU A 180 17.08 -2.02 21.06
C GLU A 180 17.76 -1.42 19.84
N VAL A 181 19.09 -1.25 19.90
CA VAL A 181 19.87 -0.79 18.75
C VAL A 181 20.09 -1.96 17.79
N LYS A 182 19.56 -1.85 16.57
CA LYS A 182 19.69 -2.89 15.54
C LYS A 182 20.93 -2.71 14.67
N ALA A 183 21.24 -1.47 14.33
CA ALA A 183 22.37 -1.14 13.46
C ALA A 183 22.83 0.30 13.65
N LYS A 184 24.13 0.53 13.48
CA LYS A 184 24.74 1.86 13.39
C LYS A 184 25.55 1.95 12.11
N TYR A 185 25.39 3.06 11.38
CA TYR A 185 26.22 3.32 10.20
C TYR A 185 26.53 4.80 10.07
N LYS A 186 27.66 5.11 9.43
CA LYS A 186 28.06 6.49 9.14
C LYS A 186 27.21 7.03 7.99
N GLY A 187 26.49 8.11 8.23
CA GLY A 187 25.71 8.83 7.24
C GLY A 187 26.38 10.14 6.82
N ARG A 188 25.70 10.88 5.94
CA ARG A 188 26.14 12.21 5.47
C ARG A 188 26.14 13.26 6.57
N TYR A 189 25.25 13.13 7.55
CA TYR A 189 24.98 14.11 8.59
C TYR A 189 25.35 13.59 9.99
N GLY A 190 26.35 12.71 10.11
CA GLY A 190 26.72 12.04 11.37
C GLY A 190 26.37 10.55 11.39
N LYS A 191 26.33 9.91 12.55
CA LYS A 191 25.91 8.50 12.65
C LYS A 191 24.40 8.39 12.52
N THR A 192 23.97 7.34 11.85
CA THR A 192 22.58 6.94 11.74
C THR A 192 22.40 5.66 12.54
N VAL A 193 21.39 5.64 13.39
CA VAL A 193 21.07 4.49 14.25
C VAL A 193 19.69 3.97 13.88
N ILE A 194 19.57 2.67 13.67
CA ILE A 194 18.28 1.99 13.53
C ILE A 194 17.93 1.39 14.89
N LEU A 195 16.79 1.80 15.41
CA LEU A 195 16.22 1.36 16.67
C LEU A 195 15.06 0.41 16.39
N THR A 196 15.05 -0.70 17.09
CA THR A 196 13.89 -1.58 17.19
C THR A 196 13.13 -1.18 18.44
N VAL A 197 11.86 -0.84 18.30
CA VAL A 197 11.03 -0.29 19.37
C VAL A 197 9.74 -1.08 19.56
N ASN A 198 9.32 -1.20 20.81
CA ASN A 198 8.03 -1.75 21.19
C ASN A 198 6.89 -0.77 20.84
N LYS A 199 5.65 -1.25 20.77
CA LYS A 199 4.45 -0.47 20.41
C LYS A 199 4.28 0.79 21.27
N GLN A 200 4.53 0.68 22.57
CA GLN A 200 4.42 1.80 23.52
C GLN A 200 5.48 2.88 23.28
N ALA A 201 6.75 2.48 23.17
CA ALA A 201 7.86 3.40 22.86
C ALA A 201 7.67 4.06 21.49
N TYR A 202 7.18 3.30 20.52
CA TYR A 202 6.89 3.80 19.17
C TYR A 202 5.79 4.86 19.16
N GLN A 203 4.70 4.68 19.92
CA GLN A 203 3.65 5.70 20.03
C GLN A 203 4.18 7.02 20.59
N GLY A 204 5.07 6.98 21.58
CA GLY A 204 5.71 8.17 22.13
C GLY A 204 6.71 8.86 21.19
N LEU A 205 7.10 8.19 20.11
CA LEU A 205 8.11 8.64 19.16
C LEU A 205 7.55 8.98 17.77
N LYS A 206 6.48 8.32 17.32
CA LYS A 206 5.93 8.46 15.95
C LYS A 206 5.57 9.90 15.59
N ASP A 207 4.98 10.62 16.53
CA ASP A 207 4.54 12.01 16.27
C ASP A 207 5.68 13.01 16.36
N LYS A 208 6.88 12.58 16.79
CA LYS A 208 8.06 13.42 16.90
C LYS A 208 8.85 13.37 15.60
N SER A 209 9.17 14.54 15.06
CA SER A 209 10.10 14.66 13.93
C SER A 209 11.56 14.56 14.35
N HIS A 210 11.85 14.74 15.65
CA HIS A 210 13.20 14.77 16.20
C HIS A 210 13.22 14.14 17.59
N VAL A 211 14.38 13.61 17.98
CA VAL A 211 14.67 13.14 19.33
C VAL A 211 15.91 13.83 19.86
N ASN A 212 15.89 14.13 21.16
CA ASN A 212 17.07 14.64 21.86
C ASN A 212 17.98 13.47 22.24
N VAL A 213 19.26 13.60 21.93
CA VAL A 213 20.31 12.65 22.32
C VAL A 213 21.51 13.45 22.84
N GLY A 214 21.70 13.46 24.15
CA GLY A 214 22.68 14.35 24.78
C GLY A 214 22.28 15.81 24.61
N TRP A 215 23.12 16.58 23.92
CA TRP A 215 22.87 17.99 23.58
C TRP A 215 22.38 18.18 22.14
N GLU A 216 22.28 17.09 21.38
CA GLU A 216 21.94 17.12 19.97
C GLU A 216 20.45 16.84 19.74
N ARG A 217 19.90 17.54 18.75
CA ARG A 217 18.55 17.30 18.24
C ARG A 217 18.64 16.48 16.95
N CYS A 218 18.48 15.17 17.08
CA CYS A 218 18.61 14.23 15.98
C CYS A 218 17.29 14.07 15.23
N ALA A 219 17.33 13.94 13.90
CA ALA A 219 16.13 13.72 13.11
C ALA A 219 15.62 12.28 13.26
N LEU A 220 14.31 12.12 13.41
CA LEU A 220 13.65 10.82 13.60
C LEU A 220 12.77 10.49 12.39
N TYR A 221 12.91 9.26 11.89
CA TYR A 221 12.13 8.75 10.77
C TYR A 221 11.61 7.35 11.03
N ASP A 222 10.47 7.02 10.44
CA ASP A 222 10.02 5.63 10.34
C ASP A 222 10.95 4.85 9.40
N ASN A 223 11.51 3.74 9.88
CA ASN A 223 12.34 2.87 9.04
C ASN A 223 11.45 1.86 8.31
N ILE A 224 10.75 2.32 7.27
CA ILE A 224 9.89 1.46 6.46
C ILE A 224 10.68 0.91 5.28
N PHE A 225 10.97 -0.38 5.33
CA PHE A 225 11.46 -1.10 4.16
C PHE A 225 10.30 -1.32 3.17
N VAL A 226 10.21 -0.46 2.17
CA VAL A 226 9.32 -0.64 1.03
C VAL A 226 10.08 -1.47 -0.01
N HIS A 227 9.64 -2.72 -0.24
CA HIS A 227 10.15 -3.48 -1.39
C HIS A 227 9.82 -2.69 -2.65
N LYS A 228 10.84 -2.30 -3.41
CA LYS A 228 10.63 -1.70 -4.73
C LYS A 228 9.98 -2.74 -5.63
N VAL A 229 8.67 -2.66 -5.78
CA VAL A 229 7.96 -3.36 -6.84
C VAL A 229 8.60 -2.87 -8.14
N HIS A 230 9.26 -3.78 -8.85
CA HIS A 230 9.76 -3.46 -10.19
C HIS A 230 8.53 -3.09 -11.01
N GLN A 231 8.55 -1.89 -11.60
CA GLN A 231 7.48 -1.46 -12.50
C GLN A 231 7.35 -2.55 -13.57
N VAL A 232 6.19 -3.21 -13.59
CA VAL A 232 5.85 -4.10 -14.68
C VAL A 232 5.81 -3.23 -15.94
N PRO A 233 6.57 -3.56 -16.99
CA PRO A 233 6.51 -2.81 -18.23
C PRO A 233 5.05 -2.71 -18.69
N ILE A 234 4.57 -1.49 -18.90
CA ILE A 234 3.23 -1.27 -19.44
C ILE A 234 3.30 -1.73 -20.89
N THR A 235 2.67 -2.86 -21.20
CA THR A 235 2.49 -3.31 -22.58
C THR A 235 1.36 -2.52 -23.21
N GLY A 236 1.63 -1.93 -24.37
CA GLY A 236 0.62 -1.29 -25.21
C GLY A 236 -0.37 -2.30 -25.77
N ALA A 237 -1.43 -1.80 -26.42
CA ALA A 237 -2.52 -2.61 -26.99
C ALA A 237 -2.04 -3.69 -27.99
N HIS A 238 -0.83 -3.54 -28.55
CA HIS A 238 -0.20 -4.47 -29.49
C HIS A 238 0.91 -5.33 -28.85
N GLY A 239 1.03 -5.35 -27.53
CA GLY A 239 2.05 -6.13 -26.81
C GLY A 239 3.44 -5.48 -26.77
N GLU A 240 3.59 -4.27 -27.30
CA GLU A 240 4.84 -3.51 -27.25
C GLU A 240 5.09 -2.97 -25.84
N VAL A 241 6.29 -3.18 -25.30
CA VAL A 241 6.68 -2.61 -24.02
C VAL A 241 6.88 -1.10 -24.19
N LEU A 242 6.04 -0.30 -23.56
CA LEU A 242 6.17 1.15 -23.59
C LEU A 242 7.41 1.58 -22.78
N PRO A 243 8.20 2.54 -23.30
CA PRO A 243 9.36 3.07 -22.59
C PRO A 243 8.93 3.69 -21.27
N THR A 244 9.69 3.41 -20.21
CA THR A 244 9.48 3.99 -18.90
C THR A 244 9.62 5.51 -18.93
N ALA A 245 9.02 6.22 -17.97
CA ALA A 245 9.15 7.68 -17.87
C ALA A 245 10.62 8.17 -17.83
N ARG A 246 11.54 7.33 -17.33
CA ARG A 246 12.97 7.60 -17.32
C ARG A 246 13.59 7.50 -18.72
N GLU A 247 13.20 6.51 -19.50
CA GLU A 247 13.62 6.32 -20.89
C GLU A 247 13.03 7.41 -21.78
N MET A 248 11.74 7.74 -21.62
CA MET A 248 11.09 8.86 -22.31
C MET A 248 11.82 10.20 -22.06
N ARG A 249 12.23 10.47 -20.81
CA ARG A 249 13.04 11.68 -20.49
C ARG A 249 14.44 11.64 -21.11
N LYS A 250 15.01 10.45 -21.27
CA LYS A 250 16.31 10.27 -21.92
C LYS A 250 16.18 10.50 -23.42
N LEU A 251 15.20 9.90 -24.08
CA LEU A 251 14.89 10.11 -25.50
C LEU A 251 14.56 11.57 -25.84
N LEU A 252 13.86 12.28 -24.94
CA LEU A 252 13.60 13.72 -25.07
C LEU A 252 14.86 14.57 -24.93
N LYS A 253 15.81 14.17 -24.07
CA LYS A 253 17.11 14.84 -23.93
C LYS A 253 18.04 14.55 -25.11
N ASP A 254 17.95 13.36 -25.67
CA ASP A 254 18.83 12.89 -26.75
C ASP A 254 18.30 13.34 -28.14
N GLY A 255 17.14 14.01 -28.20
CA GLY A 255 16.64 14.68 -29.42
C GLY A 255 16.09 13.74 -30.50
N GLU A 256 15.85 12.48 -30.17
CA GLU A 256 15.49 11.43 -31.15
C GLU A 256 14.02 11.45 -31.59
N LEU A 257 13.16 12.26 -30.96
CA LEU A 257 11.74 12.40 -31.33
C LEU A 257 11.45 13.55 -32.31
N GLY A 258 12.48 14.28 -32.77
CA GLY A 258 12.32 15.49 -33.60
C GLY A 258 12.65 15.34 -35.09
N ARG A 259 13.06 14.17 -35.58
CA ARG A 259 13.44 13.99 -37.00
C ARG A 259 12.53 12.99 -37.68
N GLY A 260 11.43 13.49 -38.20
CA GLY A 260 10.61 12.74 -39.14
C GLY A 260 9.21 13.29 -39.24
N VAL A 261 9.04 14.46 -39.86
CA VAL A 261 8.06 14.72 -40.94
C VAL A 261 8.49 16.04 -41.61
N SER A 262 9.22 15.93 -42.71
CA SER A 262 9.33 16.98 -43.72
C SER A 262 9.57 16.29 -45.05
N GLU A 263 8.48 15.90 -45.70
CA GLU A 263 8.35 15.85 -47.16
C GLU A 263 7.20 16.79 -47.53
#